data_AF-A0A934LL23-F1
#
_entry.id   AF-A0A934LL23-F1
#
_cell.length_a   1.000
_cell.length_b   1.000
_cell.length_c   1.000
_cell.angle_alpha   90.00
_cell.angle_beta   90.00
_cell.angle_gamma   90.00
#
_symmetry.space_group_name_H-M   'P 1'
#
loop_
_entity.id
_entity.type
_entity.pdbx_description
1 polymer ?
#
loop_
_entity_poly.entity_id
_entity_poly.type
_entity_poly.pdbx_seq_one_letter_code
_entity_poly.pdbx_strand_id
1 'polypeptide(L)'
;MTENTEVEIITPEAAEAILKPEVEKLITDGWRIIHESSFAARLVKERDMVDLQVDLLGQLERKQGVTLIYGPEIGRVIAWVLLLVSILLALALASALGFFK
;
A
#
# COMPACT_ATOMS: atom_id res chain seq x y z
N MET A 1 27.62 29.40 -23.39
CA MET A 1 27.81 27.93 -23.34
C MET A 1 26.91 27.39 -22.25
N THR A 2 25.68 27.03 -22.60
CA THR A 2 24.82 26.20 -21.75
C THR A 2 25.15 24.76 -22.11
N GLU A 3 25.94 24.12 -21.27
CA GLU A 3 26.21 22.69 -21.33
C GLU A 3 24.88 21.97 -21.12
N ASN A 4 24.30 21.47 -22.21
CA ASN A 4 23.11 20.63 -22.14
C ASN A 4 23.61 19.25 -21.73
N THR A 5 23.71 19.00 -20.43
CA THR A 5 24.01 17.68 -19.89
C THR A 5 22.86 16.76 -20.31
N GLU A 6 23.07 16.02 -21.40
CA GLU A 6 22.16 14.99 -21.87
C GLU A 6 22.14 13.91 -20.77
N VAL A 7 21.11 13.96 -19.93
CA VAL A 7 20.94 13.01 -18.83
C VAL A 7 20.62 11.66 -19.46
N GLU A 8 21.56 10.73 -19.39
CA GLU A 8 21.36 9.36 -19.87
C GLU A 8 20.37 8.65 -18.95
N ILE A 9 19.14 8.49 -19.43
CA ILE A 9 18.05 7.80 -18.73
C ILE A 9 18.18 6.30 -19.00
N ILE A 10 18.07 5.49 -17.95
CA ILE A 10 18.12 4.03 -18.09
C ILE A 10 16.88 3.50 -18.82
N THR A 11 17.06 2.40 -19.56
CA THR A 11 15.94 1.69 -20.17
C THR A 11 15.21 0.82 -19.13
N PRO A 12 13.95 0.42 -19.39
CA PRO A 12 13.22 -0.50 -18.52
C PRO A 12 13.96 -1.81 -18.26
N GLU A 13 14.66 -2.35 -19.27
CA GLU A 13 15.42 -3.59 -19.15
C GLU A 13 16.64 -3.42 -18.23
N ALA A 14 17.30 -2.26 -18.29
CA ALA A 14 18.39 -1.92 -17.39
C ALA A 14 17.90 -1.76 -15.94
N ALA A 15 16.73 -1.16 -15.75
CA ALA A 15 16.09 -1.05 -14.44
C ALA A 15 15.72 -2.43 -13.85
N GLU A 16 15.16 -3.33 -14.66
CA GLU A 16 14.85 -4.70 -14.25
C GLU A 16 16.10 -5.47 -13.83
N ALA A 17 17.21 -5.32 -14.55
CA ALA A 17 18.47 -5.95 -14.22
C ALA A 17 19.01 -5.51 -12.84
N ILE A 18 18.74 -4.26 -12.44
CA ILE A 18 19.11 -3.72 -11.11
C ILE A 18 18.14 -4.24 -10.04
N LEU A 19 16.84 -4.26 -10.34
CA LEU A 19 15.79 -4.57 -9.37
C LEU A 19 15.69 -6.07 -9.04
N LYS A 20 15.78 -6.93 -10.06
CA LYS A 20 15.58 -8.38 -9.95
C LYS A 20 16.43 -9.07 -8.89
N PRO A 21 17.76 -8.85 -8.77
CA PRO A 21 18.56 -9.52 -7.74
C PRO A 21 18.14 -9.14 -6.32
N GLU A 22 17.66 -7.92 -6.09
CA GLU A 22 17.18 -7.48 -4.77
C GLU A 22 15.82 -8.08 -4.43
N VAL A 23 14.94 -8.19 -5.43
CA VAL A 23 13.66 -8.91 -5.31
C VAL A 23 13.90 -10.39 -4.99
N GLU A 24 14.79 -11.07 -5.71
CA GLU A 24 15.09 -12.50 -5.49
C GLU A 24 15.65 -12.78 -4.08
N LYS A 25 16.50 -11.90 -3.55
CA LYS A 25 16.97 -11.97 -2.15
C LYS A 25 15.80 -11.94 -1.17
N LEU A 26 14.89 -10.99 -1.34
CA LEU A 26 13.72 -10.87 -0.46
C LEU A 26 12.77 -12.06 -0.59
N ILE A 27 12.55 -12.59 -1.79
CA ILE A 27 11.75 -13.80 -1.98
C ILE A 27 12.35 -14.98 -1.21
N THR A 28 13.68 -15.15 -1.27
CA THR A 28 14.40 -16.18 -0.53
C THR A 28 14.25 -16.02 0.98
N ASP A 29 14.17 -14.78 1.46
CA ASP A 29 13.89 -14.43 2.85
C ASP A 29 12.40 -14.59 3.24
N GLY A 30 11.56 -15.09 2.35
CA GLY A 30 10.13 -15.36 2.60
C GLY A 30 9.20 -14.18 2.35
N TRP A 31 9.65 -13.15 1.66
CA TRP A 31 8.77 -12.05 1.21
C TRP A 31 7.94 -12.48 0.00
N ARG A 32 6.73 -11.93 -0.11
CA ARG A 32 5.83 -12.16 -1.25
C ARG A 32 5.66 -10.90 -2.06
N ILE A 33 5.73 -11.01 -3.39
CA ILE A 33 5.45 -9.90 -4.31
C ILE A 33 3.94 -9.60 -4.30
N ILE A 34 3.58 -8.33 -4.12
CA ILE A 34 2.21 -7.83 -4.30
C ILE A 34 2.08 -7.09 -5.64
N HIS A 35 3.13 -6.37 -6.04
CA HIS A 35 3.15 -5.60 -7.28
C HIS A 35 4.57 -5.59 -7.85
N GLU A 36 4.67 -5.69 -9.17
CA GLU A 36 5.93 -5.71 -9.90
C GLU A 36 5.77 -4.92 -11.21
N SER A 37 6.78 -4.10 -11.52
CA SER A 37 6.95 -3.39 -12.77
C SER A 37 8.45 -3.26 -13.07
N SER A 38 8.81 -2.81 -14.27
CA SER A 38 10.21 -2.71 -14.69
C SER A 38 11.07 -1.79 -13.79
N PHE A 39 10.45 -0.83 -13.11
CA PHE A 39 11.15 0.12 -12.24
C PHE A 39 10.83 -0.05 -10.75
N ALA A 40 9.87 -0.92 -10.38
CA ALA A 40 9.47 -1.02 -8.99
C ALA A 40 8.91 -2.39 -8.62
N ALA A 41 9.19 -2.82 -7.40
CA ALA A 41 8.59 -4.01 -6.81
C ALA A 41 8.14 -3.70 -5.38
N ARG A 42 6.91 -4.09 -5.06
CA ARG A 42 6.35 -4.03 -3.71
C ARG A 42 6.24 -5.43 -3.16
N LEU A 43 6.87 -5.65 -2.02
CA LEU A 43 6.90 -6.93 -1.33
C LEU A 43 6.32 -6.80 0.08
N VAL A 44 5.72 -7.88 0.57
CA VAL A 44 5.19 -7.97 1.92
C VAL A 44 5.70 -9.21 2.64
N LYS A 45 5.98 -9.07 3.93
CA LYS A 45 6.24 -10.17 4.84
C LYS A 45 5.50 -9.91 6.14
N GLU A 46 4.51 -10.75 6.44
CA GLU A 46 3.63 -10.61 7.61
C GLU A 46 2.95 -9.23 7.69
N ARG A 47 3.53 -8.29 8.45
CA ARG A 47 3.05 -6.92 8.67
C ARG A 47 3.97 -5.87 8.06
N ASP A 48 5.10 -6.27 7.50
CA ASP A 48 6.09 -5.37 6.93
C ASP A 48 5.93 -5.31 5.42
N MET A 49 6.07 -4.10 4.89
CA MET A 49 6.05 -3.81 3.46
C MET A 49 7.37 -3.17 3.05
N VAL A 50 7.91 -3.63 1.93
CA VAL A 50 9.10 -3.03 1.31
C VAL A 50 8.74 -2.62 -0.11
N ASP A 51 8.97 -1.36 -0.41
CA ASP A 51 8.96 -0.82 -1.76
C ASP A 51 10.41 -0.69 -2.24
N LEU A 52 10.72 -1.41 -3.29
CA LEU A 52 11.94 -1.25 -4.08
C LEU A 52 11.58 -0.44 -5.32
N GLN A 53 12.33 0.63 -5.58
CA GLN A 53 12.12 1.47 -6.75
C GLN A 53 13.47 1.84 -7.34
N VAL A 54 13.61 1.76 -8.66
CA VAL A 54 14.76 2.23 -9.40
C VAL A 54 14.39 3.56 -10.06
N ASP A 55 15.18 4.60 -9.80
CA ASP A 55 15.06 5.90 -10.48
C ASP A 55 15.53 5.82 -11.94
N LEU A 56 15.15 6.79 -12.76
CA LEU A 56 15.59 7.00 -14.14
C LEU A 56 17.12 7.09 -14.29
N LEU A 57 17.84 7.38 -13.21
CA LEU A 57 19.30 7.42 -13.15
C LEU A 57 19.95 6.11 -12.66
N GLY A 58 19.17 5.03 -12.47
CA GLY A 58 19.70 3.73 -12.05
C GLY A 58 19.95 3.59 -10.55
N GLN A 59 19.48 4.54 -9.74
CA GLN A 59 19.58 4.46 -8.28
C GLN A 59 18.45 3.63 -7.71
N LEU A 60 18.79 2.60 -6.93
CA LEU A 60 17.82 1.80 -6.20
C LEU A 60 17.48 2.45 -4.86
N GLU A 61 16.23 2.85 -4.70
CA GLU A 61 15.65 3.25 -3.42
C GLU A 61 14.92 2.08 -2.76
N ARG A 62 15.15 1.92 -1.47
CA ARG A 62 14.42 0.98 -0.61
C ARG A 62 13.64 1.76 0.45
N LYS A 63 12.31 1.67 0.39
CA LYS A 63 11.40 2.25 1.38
C LYS A 63 10.78 1.13 2.19
N GLN A 64 11.07 1.11 3.48
CA GLN A 64 10.42 0.22 4.43
C GLN A 64 9.22 0.92 5.04
N GLY A 65 8.09 0.23 5.04
CA GLY A 65 6.86 0.66 5.69
C GLY A 65 6.26 -0.48 6.47
N VAL A 66 5.34 -0.16 7.37
CA VAL A 66 4.48 -1.15 8.00
C VAL A 66 3.20 -1.20 7.17
N THR A 67 2.79 -2.39 6.74
CA THR A 67 1.42 -2.59 6.29
C THR A 67 0.52 -2.30 7.49
N LEU A 68 -0.05 -1.10 7.50
CA LEU A 68 -1.28 -0.88 8.24
C LEU A 68 -2.28 -1.87 7.64
N ILE A 69 -2.60 -2.94 8.38
CA ILE A 69 -3.70 -3.89 8.11
C ILE A 69 -5.06 -3.17 7.94
N TYR A 70 -5.04 -1.87 8.18
CA TYR A 70 -6.12 -0.94 8.32
C TYR A 70 -6.18 -0.06 7.06
N GLY A 71 -6.57 -0.69 5.96
CA GLY A 71 -6.90 -0.01 4.71
C GLY A 71 -8.20 0.82 4.79
N PRO A 72 -8.65 1.42 3.67
CA PRO A 72 -9.89 2.22 3.56
C PRO A 72 -11.17 1.50 4.04
N GLU A 73 -11.08 0.20 4.31
CA GLU A 73 -12.13 -0.64 4.87
C GLU A 73 -12.52 -0.25 6.30
N ILE A 74 -11.64 0.39 7.07
CA ILE A 74 -11.99 0.95 8.39
C ILE A 74 -13.13 1.96 8.29
N GLY A 75 -13.08 2.84 7.28
CA GLY A 75 -14.10 3.88 7.14
C GLY A 75 -15.48 3.27 6.96
N ARG A 76 -15.55 2.18 6.18
CA ARG A 76 -16.77 1.40 5.98
C ARG A 76 -17.24 0.73 7.27
N VAL A 77 -16.34 0.10 8.03
CA VAL A 77 -16.70 -0.55 9.31
C VAL A 77 -17.22 0.47 10.31
N ILE A 78 -16.55 1.61 10.47
CA ILE A 78 -17.00 2.70 11.36
C ILE A 78 -18.39 3.20 10.93
N ALA A 79 -18.62 3.40 9.64
CA ALA A 79 -19.92 3.83 9.13
C ALA A 79 -21.03 2.83 9.49
N TRP A 80 -20.79 1.52 9.33
CA TRP A 80 -21.75 0.48 9.73
C TRP A 80 -22.01 0.46 11.23
N VAL A 81 -20.98 0.63 12.05
CA VAL A 81 -21.13 0.70 13.51
C VAL A 81 -21.96 1.92 13.92
N LEU A 82 -21.66 3.10 13.39
CA LEU A 82 -22.42 4.33 13.67
C LEU A 82 -23.88 4.22 13.20
N LEU A 83 -24.12 3.62 12.04
CA LEU A 83 -25.47 3.37 11.54
C LEU A 83 -26.25 2.46 12.50
N LEU A 84 -25.65 1.35 12.94
CA LEU A 84 -26.28 0.42 13.89
C LEU A 84 -26.61 1.11 15.21
N VAL A 85 -25.67 1.89 15.77
CA VAL A 85 -25.90 2.65 17.00
C VAL A 85 -27.03 3.65 16.83
N SER A 86 -27.10 4.37 15.71
CA SER A 86 -28.19 5.30 15.41
C SER A 86 -29.55 4.62 15.35
N ILE A 87 -29.64 3.47 14.67
CA ILE A 87 -30.87 2.67 14.59
C ILE A 87 -31.31 2.20 15.98
N LEU A 88 -30.39 1.70 16.80
CA LEU A 88 -30.67 1.25 18.16
C LEU A 88 -31.15 2.42 19.05
N LEU A 89 -30.55 3.60 18.90
CA LEU A 89 -31.00 4.79 19.63
C LEU A 89 -32.42 5.19 19.22
N ALA A 90 -32.72 5.19 17.93
CA ALA A 90 -34.04 5.51 17.41
C ALA A 90 -35.10 4.51 17.90
N LEU A 91 -34.78 3.22 17.91
CA LEU A 91 -35.65 2.16 18.45
C LEU A 91 -35.88 2.32 19.96
N ALA A 92 -34.83 2.62 20.72
CA ALA A 92 -34.93 2.86 22.16
C ALA A 92 -35.84 4.06 22.47
N LEU A 93 -35.70 5.15 21.71
CA LEU A 93 -36.56 6.32 21.83
C LEU A 93 -38.01 6.02 21.44
N ALA A 94 -38.23 5.33 20.32
CA ALA A 94 -39.57 4.93 19.89
C ALA A 94 -40.25 4.02 20.93
N SER A 95 -39.50 3.09 21.53
CA SER A 95 -39.98 2.25 22.63
C SER A 95 -40.32 3.06 23.89
N ALA A 96 -39.45 3.99 24.30
CA ALA A 96 -39.68 4.86 25.46
C ALA A 96 -40.91 5.76 25.27
N LEU A 97 -41.16 6.21 24.03
CA LEU A 97 -42.34 7.00 23.66
C LEU A 97 -43.61 6.17 23.49
N GLY A 98 -43.52 4.83 23.59
CA GLY A 98 -44.66 3.94 23.51
C GLY A 98 -45.17 3.66 22.09
N PHE A 99 -44.37 3.91 21.04
CA PHE A 99 -44.76 3.62 19.66
C PHE A 99 -45.01 2.14 19.36
N PHE A 100 -44.48 1.24 20.19
CA PHE A 100 -44.64 -0.21 20.05
C PHE A 100 -45.68 -0.80 21.04
N LYS A 101 -46.53 0.06 21.63
CA LYS A 101 -47.58 -0.34 22.57
C LYS A 101 -48.95 -0.39 21.91
#